data_AF-A0A7S2HVU2-F1
#
_entry.id   AF-A0A7S2HVU2-F1
#
_cell.length_a   1.000
_cell.length_b   1.000
_cell.length_c   1.000
_cell.angle_alpha   90.00
_cell.angle_beta   90.00
_cell.angle_gamma   90.00
#
_symmetry.space_group_name_H-M   'P 1'
#
loop_
_entity.id
_entity.type
_entity.pdbx_description
1 polymer ?
#
loop_
_entity_poly.entity_id
_entity_poly.type
_entity_poly.pdbx_seq_one_letter_code
_entity_poly.pdbx_strand_id
1 'polypeptide(L)'
;RKSKTQAQVDGILANIVGSTSYDAFKNCDIIVEAVFENMKVKQEIFKTLDSVCRPGCILASNTSGLNVDKIAEVTKRPEDVIGCHFFSPANVMRLLENVRGAKSSPRTIATAMAF
;
A
#
# COMPACT_ATOMS: atom_id res chain seq x y z
N ARG A 1 -18.28 -23.15 -4.32
CA ARG A 1 -18.13 -21.69 -4.55
C ARG A 1 -19.15 -21.29 -5.61
N LYS A 2 -20.02 -20.30 -5.37
CA LYS A 2 -20.89 -19.76 -6.43
C LYS A 2 -20.02 -18.86 -7.32
N SER A 3 -20.06 -19.09 -8.64
CA SER A 3 -19.43 -18.21 -9.60
C SER A 3 -20.10 -16.83 -9.55
N LYS A 4 -19.34 -15.76 -9.80
CA LYS A 4 -19.91 -14.41 -9.93
C LYS A 4 -20.71 -14.33 -11.23
N THR A 5 -21.79 -13.57 -11.22
CA THR A 5 -22.53 -13.21 -12.44
C THR A 5 -21.70 -12.24 -13.28
N GLN A 6 -21.99 -12.13 -14.59
CA GLN A 6 -21.28 -11.21 -15.47
C GLN A 6 -21.41 -9.76 -14.98
N ALA A 7 -22.61 -9.32 -14.60
CA ALA A 7 -22.83 -7.98 -14.06
C ALA A 7 -22.00 -7.69 -12.79
N GLN A 8 -21.78 -8.69 -11.93
CA GLN A 8 -20.89 -8.55 -10.76
C GLN A 8 -19.43 -8.43 -11.15
N VAL A 9 -18.99 -9.17 -12.18
CA VAL A 9 -17.63 -9.08 -12.70
C VAL A 9 -17.39 -7.71 -13.31
N ASP A 10 -18.30 -7.25 -14.18
CA ASP A 10 -18.21 -5.95 -14.85
C ASP A 10 -18.17 -4.80 -13.83
N GLY A 11 -19.02 -4.87 -12.79
CA GLY A 11 -19.03 -3.89 -11.70
C GLY A 11 -17.73 -3.85 -10.89
N ILE A 12 -17.06 -4.99 -10.68
CA ILE A 12 -15.76 -5.02 -10.00
C ILE A 12 -14.68 -4.43 -10.89
N LEU A 13 -14.63 -4.84 -12.17
CA LEU A 13 -13.62 -4.40 -13.12
C LEU A 13 -13.70 -2.89 -13.39
N ALA A 14 -14.90 -2.30 -13.36
CA ALA A 14 -15.10 -0.85 -13.50
C ALA A 14 -14.39 -0.02 -12.42
N ASN A 15 -14.06 -0.62 -11.26
CA ASN A 15 -13.30 0.06 -10.20
C ASN A 15 -11.78 0.00 -10.41
N ILE A 16 -11.30 -0.79 -11.38
CA ILE A 16 -9.87 -0.95 -11.65
C ILE A 16 -9.46 0.02 -12.75
N VAL A 17 -8.82 1.10 -12.34
CA VAL A 17 -8.32 2.13 -13.25
C VAL A 17 -6.80 2.10 -13.27
N GLY A 18 -6.22 1.89 -14.45
CA GLY A 18 -4.77 1.92 -14.65
C GLY A 18 -4.25 3.34 -14.84
N SER A 19 -3.01 3.59 -14.41
CA SER A 19 -2.28 4.83 -14.67
C SER A 19 -0.79 4.54 -14.82
N THR A 20 -0.11 5.39 -15.59
CA THR A 20 1.37 5.44 -15.69
C THR A 20 1.96 6.72 -15.11
N SER A 21 1.12 7.59 -14.55
CA SER A 21 1.54 8.82 -13.85
C SER A 21 1.24 8.72 -12.35
N TYR A 22 2.17 9.26 -11.54
CA TYR A 22 1.99 9.42 -10.11
C TYR A 22 0.84 10.38 -9.75
N ASP A 23 0.42 11.26 -10.66
CA ASP A 23 -0.69 12.19 -10.41
C ASP A 23 -2.00 11.48 -10.03
N ALA A 24 -2.18 10.22 -10.48
CA ALA A 24 -3.32 9.39 -10.13
C ALA A 24 -3.44 9.12 -8.62
N PHE A 25 -2.35 9.28 -7.86
CA PHE A 25 -2.29 8.97 -6.44
C PHE A 25 -2.60 10.14 -5.51
N LYS A 26 -2.74 11.37 -6.05
CA LYS A 26 -2.93 12.61 -5.26
C LYS A 26 -4.07 12.52 -4.25
N ASN A 27 -5.16 11.85 -4.64
CA ASN A 27 -6.39 11.77 -3.87
C ASN A 27 -6.58 10.42 -3.15
N CYS A 28 -5.60 9.52 -3.20
CA CYS A 28 -5.71 8.22 -2.54
C CYS A 28 -5.67 8.35 -1.01
N ASP A 29 -6.40 7.46 -0.34
CA ASP A 29 -6.37 7.33 1.13
C ASP A 29 -5.25 6.42 1.60
N ILE A 30 -5.00 5.34 0.85
CA ILE A 30 -3.96 4.36 1.10
C ILE A 30 -3.36 3.92 -0.24
N ILE A 31 -2.05 3.72 -0.27
CA ILE A 31 -1.31 3.19 -1.41
C ILE A 31 -0.52 1.98 -0.92
N VAL A 32 -0.64 0.86 -1.63
CA VAL A 32 0.14 -0.35 -1.36
C VAL A 32 1.17 -0.53 -2.47
N GLU A 33 2.43 -0.35 -2.14
CA GLU A 33 3.56 -0.59 -3.03
C GLU A 33 3.88 -2.09 -3.09
N ALA A 34 3.88 -2.65 -4.30
CA ALA A 34 4.15 -4.07 -4.56
C ALA A 34 5.09 -4.28 -5.77
N VAL A 35 6.13 -3.46 -5.86
CA VAL A 35 7.21 -3.58 -6.86
C VAL A 35 8.29 -4.57 -6.40
N PHE A 36 9.31 -4.75 -7.24
CA PHE A 36 10.46 -5.61 -6.98
C PHE A 36 11.10 -5.38 -5.61
N GLU A 37 11.63 -6.46 -5.04
CA GLU A 37 12.22 -6.48 -3.70
C GLU A 37 13.63 -5.87 -3.69
N ASN A 38 13.70 -4.55 -3.88
CA ASN A 38 14.93 -3.78 -3.88
C ASN A 38 14.75 -2.49 -3.06
N MET A 39 15.59 -2.31 -2.02
CA MET A 39 15.50 -1.17 -1.11
C MET A 39 15.58 0.18 -1.82
N LYS A 40 16.53 0.34 -2.76
CA LYS A 40 16.73 1.61 -3.46
C LYS A 40 15.50 1.97 -4.30
N VAL A 41 14.96 1.01 -5.04
CA VAL A 41 13.76 1.21 -5.86
C VAL A 41 12.56 1.60 -4.99
N LYS A 42 12.33 0.87 -3.87
CA LYS A 42 11.24 1.19 -2.95
C LYS A 42 11.42 2.57 -2.31
N GLN A 43 12.62 2.93 -1.88
CA GLN A 43 12.90 4.26 -1.33
C GLN A 43 12.64 5.39 -2.34
N GLU A 44 13.04 5.21 -3.60
CA GLU A 44 12.75 6.19 -4.67
C GLU A 44 11.24 6.37 -4.90
N ILE A 45 10.49 5.27 -4.89
CA ILE A 45 9.02 5.29 -4.99
C ILE A 45 8.41 6.00 -3.78
N PHE A 46 8.80 5.64 -2.56
CA PHE A 46 8.26 6.24 -1.33
C PHE A 46 8.57 7.74 -1.23
N LYS A 47 9.76 8.17 -1.65
CA LYS A 47 10.10 9.60 -1.75
C LYS A 47 9.21 10.34 -2.75
N THR A 48 8.90 9.70 -3.88
CA THR A 48 8.02 10.27 -4.90
C THR A 48 6.58 10.35 -4.38
N LEU A 49 6.07 9.26 -3.79
CA LEU A 49 4.74 9.21 -3.18
C LEU A 49 4.58 10.24 -2.06
N ASP A 50 5.59 10.41 -1.20
CA ASP A 50 5.60 11.44 -0.14
C ASP A 50 5.40 12.86 -0.70
N SER A 51 5.94 13.14 -1.88
CA SER A 51 5.80 14.45 -2.53
C SER A 51 4.48 14.65 -3.28
N VAL A 52 3.85 13.57 -3.75
CA VAL A 52 2.66 13.63 -4.63
C VAL A 52 1.37 13.45 -3.84
N CYS A 53 1.39 12.60 -2.82
CA CYS A 53 0.19 12.23 -2.09
C CYS A 53 -0.22 13.33 -1.13
N ARG A 54 -1.53 13.50 -0.95
CA ARG A 54 -2.07 14.43 0.05
C ARG A 54 -1.62 14.08 1.47
N PRO A 55 -1.49 15.07 2.37
CA PRO A 55 -1.31 14.81 3.80
C PRO A 55 -2.38 13.86 4.34
N GLY A 56 -1.97 12.88 5.15
CA GLY A 56 -2.84 11.85 5.73
C GLY A 56 -3.08 10.60 4.85
N CYS A 57 -2.57 10.56 3.61
CA CYS A 57 -2.56 9.34 2.78
C CYS A 57 -1.57 8.28 3.31
N ILE A 58 -2.00 7.06 3.61
CA ILE A 58 -1.11 6.00 4.13
C ILE A 58 -0.26 5.41 3.02
N LEU A 59 1.04 5.26 3.28
CA LEU A 59 1.99 4.61 2.36
C LEU A 59 2.37 3.24 2.91
N ALA A 60 1.81 2.19 2.33
CA ALA A 60 2.05 0.81 2.72
C ALA A 60 3.01 0.09 1.75
N SER A 61 3.88 -0.79 2.26
CA SER A 61 4.69 -1.70 1.42
C SER A 61 4.27 -3.15 1.61
N ASN A 62 4.15 -3.88 0.50
CA ASN A 62 3.96 -5.34 0.47
C ASN A 62 5.28 -6.13 0.59
N THR A 63 6.38 -5.47 0.94
CA THR A 63 7.68 -6.15 1.12
C THR A 63 7.58 -7.36 2.07
N SER A 64 8.29 -8.44 1.72
CA SER A 64 8.34 -9.67 2.51
C SER A 64 9.63 -9.77 3.34
N GLY A 65 10.65 -8.96 3.05
CA GLY A 65 11.94 -9.08 3.73
C GLY A 65 12.73 -7.78 3.95
N LEU A 66 12.26 -6.64 3.43
CA LEU A 66 12.94 -5.36 3.63
C LEU A 66 12.42 -4.67 4.89
N ASN A 67 13.33 -3.94 5.56
CA ASN A 67 12.99 -3.22 6.77
C ASN A 67 12.10 -2.00 6.45
N VAL A 68 10.87 -2.00 6.97
CA VAL A 68 9.89 -0.92 6.82
C VAL A 68 10.40 0.42 7.35
N ASP A 69 11.20 0.42 8.43
CA ASP A 69 11.79 1.66 8.97
C ASP A 69 12.75 2.30 7.97
N LYS A 70 13.52 1.49 7.24
CA LYS A 70 14.43 1.97 6.19
C LYS A 70 13.68 2.53 4.98
N ILE A 71 12.50 2.01 4.69
CA ILE A 71 11.61 2.57 3.67
C ILE A 71 11.01 3.89 4.17
N ALA A 72 10.61 3.96 5.44
CA ALA A 72 10.00 5.16 6.03
C ALA A 72 10.98 6.34 6.16
N GLU A 73 12.27 6.06 6.40
CA GLU A 73 13.34 7.06 6.61
C GLU A 73 13.48 8.09 5.48
N VAL A 74 13.08 7.77 4.25
CA VAL A 74 13.18 8.68 3.09
C VAL A 74 11.96 9.58 2.90
N THR A 75 10.94 9.43 3.74
CA THR A 75 9.71 10.23 3.71
C THR A 75 9.74 11.31 4.80
N LYS A 76 8.98 12.38 4.61
CA LYS A 76 8.78 13.42 5.64
C LYS A 76 7.70 13.06 6.67
N ARG A 77 7.02 11.93 6.47
CA ARG A 77 5.86 11.46 7.24
C ARG A 77 5.97 9.97 7.62
N PRO A 78 7.06 9.55 8.28
CA PRO A 78 7.25 8.15 8.64
C PRO A 78 6.13 7.56 9.51
N GLU A 79 5.35 8.41 10.18
CA GLU A 79 4.15 8.04 10.93
C GLU A 79 2.99 7.52 10.07
N ASP A 80 2.98 7.86 8.79
CA ASP A 80 1.98 7.41 7.81
C ASP A 80 2.45 6.21 6.98
N VAL A 81 3.61 5.64 7.31
CA VAL A 81 4.21 4.47 6.63
C VAL A 81 3.96 3.19 7.42
N ILE A 82 3.64 2.09 6.73
CA ILE A 82 3.43 0.76 7.33
C ILE A 82 3.79 -0.37 6.35
N GLY A 83 3.99 -1.60 6.83
CA GLY A 83 3.96 -2.78 5.97
C GLY A 83 2.57 -3.42 5.94
N CYS A 84 2.11 -3.80 4.76
CA CYS A 84 0.89 -4.59 4.52
C CYS A 84 1.26 -5.79 3.64
N HIS A 85 1.73 -6.87 4.28
CA HIS A 85 2.27 -8.02 3.58
C HIS A 85 1.17 -9.07 3.29
N PHE A 86 0.79 -9.13 2.02
CA PHE A 86 -0.17 -10.09 1.48
C PHE A 86 0.53 -11.40 1.11
N PHE A 87 -0.13 -12.51 1.43
CA PHE A 87 0.35 -13.84 1.05
C PHE A 87 -0.20 -14.25 -0.31
N SER A 88 0.66 -14.80 -1.16
CA SER A 88 0.25 -15.25 -2.49
C SER A 88 -0.54 -16.58 -2.44
N PRO A 89 -1.66 -16.72 -3.18
CA PRO A 89 -2.35 -15.69 -3.94
C PRO A 89 -3.15 -14.74 -3.04
N ALA A 90 -2.98 -13.43 -3.21
CA ALA A 90 -3.58 -12.42 -2.31
C ALA A 90 -5.11 -12.47 -2.26
N ASN A 91 -5.76 -12.95 -3.32
CA ASN A 91 -7.22 -13.10 -3.40
C ASN A 91 -7.75 -14.41 -2.75
N VAL A 92 -6.86 -15.26 -2.25
CA VAL A 92 -7.19 -16.57 -1.65
C VAL A 92 -6.78 -16.62 -0.18
N MET A 93 -5.61 -16.08 0.14
CA MET A 93 -5.07 -16.09 1.49
C MET A 93 -5.84 -15.13 2.39
N ARG A 94 -6.06 -15.54 3.64
CA ARG A 94 -6.82 -14.74 4.62
C ARG A 94 -5.96 -13.89 5.54
N LEU A 95 -4.68 -14.24 5.66
CA LEU A 95 -3.75 -13.54 6.53
C LEU A 95 -3.19 -12.32 5.79
N LEU A 96 -3.18 -11.19 6.50
CA LEU A 96 -2.47 -9.97 6.15
C LEU A 96 -1.58 -9.63 7.34
N GLU A 97 -0.28 -9.51 7.10
CA GLU A 97 0.66 -9.05 8.13
C GLU A 97 0.77 -7.52 8.08
N ASN A 98 0.23 -6.87 9.12
CA ASN A 98 0.36 -5.44 9.33
C ASN A 98 1.64 -5.15 10.13
N VAL A 99 2.72 -4.85 9.43
CA VAL A 99 4.06 -4.65 10.00
C VAL A 99 4.22 -3.20 10.44
N ARG A 100 4.12 -2.97 11.76
CA ARG A 100 4.32 -1.66 12.37
C ARG A 100 5.79 -1.24 12.30
N GLY A 101 6.07 -0.09 11.68
CA GLY A 101 7.36 0.59 11.79
C GLY A 101 7.51 1.31 13.14
N ALA A 102 8.72 1.68 13.52
CA ALA A 102 9.03 2.33 14.79
C ALA A 102 8.26 3.64 15.00
N LYS A 103 7.92 4.35 13.91
CA LYS A 103 7.21 5.63 13.94
C LYS A 103 5.74 5.55 13.51
N SER A 104 5.26 4.41 12.99
CA SER A 104 3.89 4.28 12.47
C SER A 104 2.87 4.70 13.53
N SER A 105 1.99 5.63 13.17
CA SER A 105 1.02 6.18 14.11
C SER A 105 -0.06 5.16 14.48
N PRO A 106 -0.73 5.30 15.65
CA PRO A 106 -1.91 4.50 15.98
C PRO A 106 -3.02 4.59 14.92
N ARG A 107 -3.19 5.76 14.27
CA ARG A 107 -4.14 5.93 13.17
C ARG A 107 -3.76 5.04 11.99
N THR A 108 -2.51 5.07 11.55
CA THR A 108 -2.00 4.28 10.43
C THR A 108 -2.21 2.80 10.67
N ILE A 109 -1.87 2.33 11.88
CA ILE A 109 -2.06 0.93 12.29
C ILE A 109 -3.55 0.57 12.28
N ALA A 110 -4.41 1.40 12.89
CA ALA A 110 -5.84 1.14 12.96
C ALA A 110 -6.49 1.09 11.57
N THR A 111 -6.12 2.01 10.68
CA THR A 111 -6.60 2.00 9.29
C THR A 111 -6.15 0.75 8.55
N ALA A 112 -4.88 0.35 8.66
CA ALA A 112 -4.38 -0.89 8.04
C ALA A 112 -5.02 -2.17 8.60
N MET A 113 -5.49 -2.15 9.85
CA MET A 113 -6.22 -3.27 10.44
C MET A 113 -7.69 -3.35 10.01
N ALA A 114 -8.28 -2.22 9.62
CA ALA A 114 -9.67 -2.14 9.15
C ALA A 114 -9.81 -2.24 7.63
N PHE A 115 -8.70 -2.01 6.92
CA PHE A 115 -8.54 -2.17 5.47
C PHE A 115 -8.61 -3.65 5.06
#